data_AF-A0A960YUT3-F1
#
_entry.id   AF-A0A960YUT3-F1
#
_cell.length_a   1.000
_cell.length_b   1.000
_cell.length_c   1.000
_cell.angle_alpha   90.00
_cell.angle_beta   90.00
_cell.angle_gamma   90.00
#
_symmetry.space_group_name_H-M   'P 1'
#
loop_
_entity.id
_entity.type
_entity.pdbx_description
1 polymer ?
#
loop_
_entity_poly.entity_id
_entity_poly.type
_entity_poly.pdbx_seq_one_letter_code
_entity_poly.pdbx_strand_id
1 'polypeptide(L)' 'MGPDTLTSKIIGAAIQVHKALGPGLLESTYEQCLAQILTYLRLAGIKTGLLINFNVRLLKNGIRRFVI' A
#
# COMPACT_ATOMS: atom_id res chain seq x y z
N MET A 1 -10.59 14.22 8.33
CA MET A 1 -10.68 12.83 8.82
C MET A 1 -9.29 12.23 8.77
N GLY A 2 -8.67 11.93 9.91
CA GLY A 2 -7.43 11.15 9.94
C GLY A 2 -7.66 9.72 9.43
N PRO A 3 -6.60 8.97 9.11
CA PRO A 3 -6.74 7.54 8.82
C PRO A 3 -7.46 6.87 10.00
N ASP A 4 -8.43 6.00 9.69
CA ASP A 4 -9.09 5.19 10.70
C ASP A 4 -8.05 4.33 11.47
N THR A 5 -8.36 3.97 12.72
CA THR A 5 -7.43 3.29 13.63
C THR A 5 -6.87 1.99 13.05
N LEU A 6 -7.62 1.29 12.20
CA LEU A 6 -7.18 0.07 11.55
C LEU A 6 -6.15 0.38 10.45
N THR A 7 -6.42 1.36 9.59
CA THR A 7 -5.46 1.83 8.57
C THR A 7 -4.13 2.24 9.20
N SER A 8 -4.14 2.98 10.32
CA SER A 8 -2.91 3.35 11.03
C SER A 8 -2.13 2.14 11.55
N LYS A 9 -2.82 1.11 12.07
CA LYS A 9 -2.18 -0.14 12.53
C LYS A 9 -1.53 -0.90 11.36
N ILE A 10 -2.23 -1.00 10.22
CA ILE A 10 -1.71 -1.66 9.01
C ILE A 10 -0.45 -0.94 8.50
N ILE A 11 -0.50 0.38 8.39
CA ILE A 11 0.65 1.20 7.97
C ILE A 11 1.82 1.02 8.95
N GLY A 12 1.54 1.04 10.26
CA GLY A 12 2.55 0.82 11.29
C GLY A 12 3.26 -0.53 11.14
N ALA A 13 2.49 -1.61 10.91
CA ALA A 13 3.05 -2.94 10.68
C ALA A 13 3.94 -2.97 9.42
N ALA A 14 3.47 -2.38 8.31
CA ALA A 14 4.25 -2.29 7.07
C ALA A 14 5.58 -1.54 7.27
N ILE A 15 5.58 -0.44 8.05
CA ILE A 15 6.79 0.31 8.40
C ILE A 15 7.79 -0.55 9.15
N GLN A 16 7.33 -1.37 10.11
CA GLN A 16 8.21 -2.23 10.89
C GLN A 16 8.85 -3.33 10.02
N VAL A 17 8.08 -3.92 9.10
CA VAL A 17 8.60 -4.89 8.13
C VAL A 17 9.67 -4.25 7.24
N HIS A 18 9.39 -3.08 6.68
CA HIS A 18 10.36 -2.36 5.83
C HIS A 18 11.62 -1.94 6.59
N LYS A 19 11.51 -1.56 7.87
CA LYS A 19 12.69 -1.26 8.69
C LYS A 19 13.55 -2.49 8.95
N ALA A 20 12.94 -3.66 9.12
CA ALA A 20 13.66 -4.90 9.38
C ALA A 20 14.35 -5.45 8.11
N LEU A 21 13.70 -5.36 6.95
CA LEU A 21 14.17 -5.97 5.71
C LEU A 21 14.90 -4.99 4.77
N GLY A 22 14.74 -3.68 4.99
CA GLY A 22 15.19 -2.65 4.05
C GLY A 22 14.27 -2.51 2.83
N PRO A 23 14.62 -1.61 1.90
CA PRO A 23 13.89 -1.49 0.64
C PRO A 23 14.09 -2.76 -0.19
N GLY A 24 13.01 -3.25 -0.77
CA GLY A 24 13.05 -4.47 -1.56
C GLY A 24 11.68 -4.81 -2.12
N LEU A 25 11.51 -4.63 -3.42
CA LEU A 25 10.46 -5.17 -4.29
C LEU A 25 10.79 -4.71 -5.71
N LEU A 26 10.52 -5.51 -6.74
CA LEU A 26 10.66 -5.03 -8.11
C LEU A 26 9.53 -4.06 -8.45
N GLU A 27 9.84 -2.98 -9.17
CA GLU A 27 8.83 -2.00 -9.60
C GLU A 27 7.75 -2.67 -10.48
N SER A 28 8.12 -3.67 -11.28
CA SER A 28 7.19 -4.47 -12.08
C SER A 28 6.15 -5.21 -11.21
N THR A 29 6.54 -5.69 -10.03
CA THR A 29 5.61 -6.33 -9.08
C THR A 29 4.63 -5.30 -8.53
N TYR A 30 5.09 -4.07 -8.25
CA TYR A 30 4.22 -2.99 -7.79
C TYR A 30 3.16 -2.62 -8.84
N GLU A 31 3.53 -2.50 -10.11
CA GLU A 31 2.61 -2.21 -11.22
C GLU A 31 1.55 -3.32 -11.38
N GLN A 32 1.95 -4.59 -11.30
CA GLN A 32 1.02 -5.71 -11.34
C GLN A 32 0.03 -5.67 -10.17
N CYS A 33 0.52 -5.45 -8.95
CA CYS A 33 -0.35 -5.30 -7.77
C CYS A 33 -1.31 -4.10 -7.90
N LEU A 34 -0.88 -3.01 -8.54
CA LEU A 34 -1.71 -1.85 -8.82
C LEU A 34 -2.87 -2.18 -9.77
N ALA A 35 -2.61 -2.89 -10.87
CA ALA A 35 -3.67 -3.31 -11.79
C ALA A 35 -4.67 -4.27 -11.10
N GLN A 36 -4.14 -5.20 -10.29
CA GLN A 36 -4.94 -6.17 -9.56
C GLN A 36 -5.85 -5.52 -8.52
N ILE A 37 -5.31 -4.59 -7.70
CA ILE A 37 -6.09 -3.94 -6.63
C ILE A 37 -7.22 -3.10 -7.20
N LEU A 38 -6.98 -2.36 -8.29
CA LEU A 38 -8.03 -1.57 -8.94
C LEU A 38 -9.16 -2.45 -9.47
N THR A 39 -8.81 -3.61 -10.06
CA THR A 39 -9.80 -4.60 -10.51
C THR A 39 -10.63 -5.13 -9.33
N TYR A 40 -9.98 -5.54 -8.24
CA TYR A 40 -10.69 -6.07 -7.07
C TYR A 40 -11.56 -5.03 -6.36
N LEU A 41 -11.10 -3.78 -6.25
CA LEU A 41 -11.91 -2.71 -5.67
C LEU A 41 -13.21 -2.49 -6.47
N ARG A 42 -13.12 -2.48 -7.81
CA ARG A 42 -14.29 -2.35 -8.69
C ARG A 42 -15.24 -3.54 -8.54
N LEU A 43 -14.71 -4.76 -8.58
CA LEU A 43 -15.52 -5.99 -8.47
C LEU A 43 -16.19 -6.13 -7.10
N ALA A 44 -15.54 -5.68 -6.04
CA ALA A 44 -16.08 -5.71 -4.67
C ALA A 44 -16.99 -4.52 -4.34
N GLY A 45 -17.13 -3.53 -5.23
CA GLY A 45 -17.85 -2.28 -4.94
C GLY A 45 -17.21 -1.44 -3.83
N ILE A 46 -15.90 -1.62 -3.58
CA ILE A 46 -15.15 -0.89 -2.54
C ILE A 46 -14.49 0.32 -3.19
N LYS A 47 -14.83 1.52 -2.70
CA LYS A 47 -14.36 2.78 -3.29
C LYS A 47 -12.95 3.20 -2.87
N THR A 48 -12.39 2.60 -1.82
CA THR A 48 -11.10 3.02 -1.26
C THR A 48 -10.15 1.85 -1.10
N GLY A 49 -8.91 2.01 -1.55
CA GLY A 49 -7.85 1.01 -1.39
C GLY A 49 -6.53 1.61 -0.95
N LEU A 50 -5.61 0.74 -0.50
CA LEU A 50 -4.27 1.10 -0.06
C LEU A 50 -3.25 0.18 -0.76
N LEU A 51 -2.21 0.76 -1.34
CA LEU A 51 -1.06 0.04 -1.89
C LEU A 51 0.22 0.65 -1.30
N ILE A 52 1.20 -0.20 -1.02
CA ILE A 52 2.46 0.22 -0.39
C ILE A 52 3.62 -0.23 -1.28
N ASN A 53 4.39 0.72 -1.80
CA ASN A 53 5.65 0.44 -2.48
C ASN A 53 6.76 0.24 -1.43
N PHE A 54 7.33 -0.95 -1.37
CA PHE A 54 8.45 -1.29 -0.47
C PHE A 54 9.83 -0.99 -1.07
N ASN A 55 9.91 -0.52 -2.32
CA ASN A 55 11.17 -0.18 -3.00
C ASN A 55 11.62 1.28 -2.75
N VAL A 56 11.11 1.93 -1.69
CA VAL A 56 11.42 3.34 -1.38
C VAL A 56 12.22 3.46 -0.08
N ARG A 57 13.18 4.38 -0.04
CA ARG A 57 14.02 4.59 1.17
C ARG A 57 13.21 4.90 2.44
N LEU A 58 12.15 5.69 2.30
CA LEU A 58 11.24 6.02 3.40
C LEU A 58 9.85 5.51 3.06
N LEU A 59 9.39 4.46 3.75
CA LEU A 59 8.12 3.79 3.42
C LEU A 59 6.92 4.75 3.40
N LYS A 60 6.93 5.81 4.21
CA LYS A 60 5.90 6.86 4.19
C LYS A 60 5.67 7.47 2.80
N ASN A 61 6.69 7.49 1.94
CA ASN A 61 6.63 8.01 0.57
C ASN A 61 6.07 6.98 -0.43
N GLY A 62 6.04 5.69 -0.04
CA GLY A 62 5.55 4.58 -0.87
C GLY A 62 4.08 4.24 -0.63
N ILE A 63 3.42 4.88 0.35
CA ILE A 63 2.03 4.63 0.66
C ILE A 63 1.14 5.39 -0.32
N ARG A 64 0.30 4.68 -1.07
CA ARG A 64 -0.71 5.27 -1.95
C ARG A 64 -2.11 4.82 -1.54
N ARG A 65 -3.00 5.79 -1.37
CA ARG A 65 -4.44 5.58 -1.19
C ARG A 65 -5.14 5.86 -2.51
N PHE A 66 -6.01 4.95 -2.92
CA PHE A 66 -6.84 5.10 -4.12
C PHE A 66 -8.27 5.41 -3.71
N VAL A 67 -8.93 6.22 -4.52
CA VAL A 67 -10.38 6.44 -4.49
C VAL A 67 -10.89 6.23 -5.91
N ILE A 68 -11.84 5.32 -6.09
CA ILE A 68 -12.44 4.97 -7.38
C ILE A 68 -13.97 5.01 -7.34
#